data_AF-A0A6V7KD42-F1
#
_entry.id   AF-A0A6V7KD42-F1
#
_cell.length_a   1.000
_cell.length_b   1.000
_cell.length_c   1.000
_cell.angle_alpha   90.00
_cell.angle_beta   90.00
_cell.angle_gamma   90.00
#
_symmetry.space_group_name_H-M   'P 1'
#
loop_
_entity.id
_entity.type
_entity.pdbx_description
1 polymer ?
#
loop_
_entity_poly.entity_id
_entity_poly.type
_entity_poly.pdbx_seq_one_letter_code
_entity_poly.pdbx_strand_id
1 'polypeptide(L)' 'MEQTKAEGLVWHKNCFRCVQCSKQLNVDNYESNECILYCKAHFKELFQPKPVEESDQP' A
#
# COMPACT_ATOMS: atom_id res chain seq x y z
N MET A 1 3.25 22.14 9.56
CA MET A 1 2.51 21.17 8.71
C MET A 1 3.35 19.90 8.64
N GLU A 2 2.81 18.77 9.08
CA GLU A 2 3.56 17.50 9.19
C GLU A 2 3.77 16.87 7.81
N GLN A 3 5.02 16.57 7.48
CA GLN A 3 5.46 16.03 6.20
C GLN A 3 6.11 14.65 6.41
N THR A 4 5.77 13.69 5.56
CA THR A 4 6.31 12.33 5.60
C THR A 4 7.27 12.13 4.44
N LYS A 5 8.45 11.54 4.70
CA LYS A 5 9.39 11.16 3.63
C LYS A 5 9.09 9.72 3.22
N ALA A 6 8.79 9.51 1.95
CA ALA A 6 8.58 8.17 1.39
C ALA A 6 9.16 8.14 -0.03
N GLU A 7 9.94 7.09 -0.32
CA GLU A 7 10.54 6.88 -1.65
C GLU A 7 11.40 8.06 -2.14
N GLY A 8 12.08 8.74 -1.21
CA GLY A 8 12.88 9.93 -1.50
C GLY A 8 12.07 11.21 -1.76
N LEU A 9 10.74 11.12 -1.78
CA LEU A 9 9.83 12.26 -1.95
C LEU A 9 9.20 12.68 -0.62
N VAL A 10 8.77 13.93 -0.55
CA VAL A 10 8.07 14.48 0.61
C VAL A 10 6.58 14.54 0.33
N TRP A 11 5.80 13.83 1.15
CA TRP A 11 4.36 13.74 1.04
C TRP A 11 3.68 14.49 2.18
N HIS A 12 2.56 15.16 1.89
CA HIS A 12 1.70 15.71 2.93
C HIS A 12 0.98 14.58 3.68
N LYS A 13 0.81 14.67 4.99
CA LYS A 13 0.03 13.69 5.78
C LYS A 13 -1.36 13.38 5.19
N ASN A 14 -2.04 14.39 4.64
CA ASN A 14 -3.36 14.23 4.01
C ASN A 14 -3.30 13.63 2.60
N CYS A 15 -2.17 13.76 1.91
CA CYS A 15 -1.94 13.16 0.59
C CYS A 15 -1.45 11.71 0.71
N PHE A 16 -0.89 11.34 1.86
CA PHE A 16 -0.34 10.03 2.12
C PHE A 16 -1.47 9.02 2.39
N ARG A 17 -2.07 8.51 1.32
CA ARG A 17 -3.22 7.61 1.38
C ARG A 17 -3.08 6.44 0.42
N CYS A 18 -3.71 5.33 0.77
CA CYS A 18 -3.71 4.13 -0.05
C CYS A 18 -4.41 4.39 -1.38
N VAL A 19 -3.81 3.99 -2.50
CA VAL A 19 -4.44 4.14 -3.82
C VAL A 19 -5.72 3.30 -3.96
N GLN A 20 -5.78 2.14 -3.29
CA GLN A 20 -6.90 1.20 -3.43
C GLN A 20 -8.14 1.64 -2.65
N CYS A 21 -7.97 2.11 -1.41
CA CYS A 21 -9.09 2.46 -0.54
C CYS A 21 -9.11 3.91 -0.07
N SER A 22 -8.18 4.75 -0.55
CA SER A 22 -8.00 6.14 -0.09
C SER A 22 -7.83 6.31 1.42
N LYS A 23 -7.52 5.23 2.14
CA LYS A 23 -7.30 5.25 3.59
C LYS A 23 -6.05 6.05 3.90
N GLN A 24 -6.14 6.95 4.87
CA GLN A 24 -4.98 7.71 5.36
C GLN A 24 -3.92 6.76 5.93
N LEU A 25 -2.70 6.88 5.43
CA LEU A 25 -1.54 6.10 5.83
C LEU A 25 -0.59 6.95 6.64
N ASN A 26 0.31 6.30 7.36
CA ASN A 26 1.37 6.94 8.13
C ASN A 26 2.70 6.26 7.79
N VAL A 27 3.83 6.91 8.09
CA VAL A 27 5.17 6.33 7.85
C VAL A 27 5.38 4.96 8.52
N ASP A 28 4.58 4.68 9.56
CA ASP A 28 4.63 3.45 10.34
C ASP A 28 3.74 2.31 9.77
N ASN A 29 2.75 2.66 8.96
CA ASN A 29 1.68 1.75 8.52
C ASN A 29 1.37 1.81 7.01
N TYR A 30 2.33 2.25 6.21
CA TYR A 30 2.26 2.24 4.75
C TYR A 30 3.21 1.20 4.15
N GLU A 31 2.90 0.78 2.94
CA GLU A 31 3.82 0.05 2.07
C GLU A 31 3.82 0.72 0.70
N SER A 32 4.97 0.80 0.05
CA SER A 32 5.12 1.38 -1.29
C SER A 32 5.61 0.31 -2.26
N ASN A 33 4.95 0.19 -3.42
CA ASN A 33 5.42 -0.62 -4.54
C ASN A 33 5.42 0.24 -5.81
N GLU A 34 6.53 0.27 -6.54
CA GLU A 34 6.64 0.96 -7.83
C GLU A 34 6.09 2.40 -7.83
N CYS A 35 6.43 3.18 -6.80
CA CYS A 35 5.92 4.53 -6.61
C CYS A 35 4.44 4.69 -6.28
N ILE A 36 3.79 3.62 -5.85
CA ILE A 36 2.39 3.61 -5.45
C ILE A 36 2.26 3.25 -3.96
N LEU A 37 1.44 4.02 -3.24
CA LEU A 37 1.19 3.85 -1.81
C LEU A 37 0.02 2.89 -1.57
N TYR A 38 0.26 1.89 -0.74
CA TYR A 38 -0.72 0.89 -0.31
C TYR A 38 -0.78 0.80 1.22
N CYS A 39 -1.94 0.41 1.74
CA CYS A 39 -2.04 0.02 3.14
C CYS A 39 -1.47 -1.40 3.32
N LYS A 40 -1.00 -1.71 4.53
CA LYS A 40 -0.53 -3.06 4.89
C LYS A 40 -1.49 -4.19 4.54
N ALA A 41 -2.80 -3.92 4.44
CA ALA A 41 -3.78 -4.93 4.06
C ALA A 41 -3.81 -5.18 2.54
N HIS A 42 -3.97 -4.13 1.73
CA HIS A 42 -4.02 -4.25 0.27
C HIS A 42 -2.66 -4.61 -0.32
N PHE A 43 -1.56 -4.09 0.22
CA PHE A 43 -0.23 -4.49 -0.22
C PHE A 43 -0.07 -6.01 -0.02
N LYS A 44 -0.45 -6.49 1.17
CA LYS A 44 -0.48 -7.91 1.46
C LYS A 44 -1.41 -8.71 0.55
N GLU A 45 -2.58 -8.21 0.22
CA GLU A 45 -3.53 -8.91 -0.65
C GLU A 45 -3.08 -9.00 -2.12
N LEU A 46 -2.41 -7.95 -2.60
CA LEU A 46 -1.95 -7.79 -3.98
C LEU A 46 -0.58 -8.44 -4.23
N PHE A 47 0.34 -8.31 -3.28
CA PHE A 47 1.74 -8.73 -3.44
C PHE A 47 2.11 -9.99 -2.67
N GLN A 48 1.33 -10.43 -1.67
CA GLN A 48 1.59 -11.75 -1.11
C GLN A 48 1.12 -12.81 -2.11
N PRO A 49 1.97 -13.82 -2.39
CA PRO A 49 1.53 -14.97 -3.16
C PRO A 49 0.46 -15.67 -2.33
N LYS A 50 -0.81 -15.54 -2.73
CA LYS A 50 -1.80 -16.53 -2.31
C LYS A 50 -1.30 -17.87 -2.88
N PRO A 51 -1.14 -18.91 -2.05
CA PRO A 51 -0.89 -20.24 -2.61
C PRO A 51 -1.96 -20.47 -3.68
N VAL A 52 -1.53 -20.96 -4.84
CA VAL A 52 -2.48 -21.38 -5.86
C VAL A 52 -3.32 -22.48 -5.20
N GLU A 53 -4.52 -22.14 -4.75
CA GLU A 53 -5.55 -23.15 -4.74
C GLU A 53 -5.88 -23.31 -6.21
N GLU A 54 -5.19 -24.27 -6.82
CA GLU A 54 -5.59 -24.96 -8.03
C GLU A 54 -6.97 -25.56 -7.75
N SER A 55 -7.99 -24.70 -7.73
CA SER A 55 -9.36 -25.12 -7.94
C SER A 55 -9.45 -25.36 -9.44
N ASP A 56 -8.99 -26.56 -9.81
CA ASP A 56 -9.63 -27.42 -10.78
C ASP A 56 -11.02 -26.87 -11.13
N GLN A 57 -11.13 -26.25 -12.30
CA GLN A 57 -12.42 -26.03 -12.91
C GLN A 57 -12.54 -26.99 -14.10
N PRO A 58 -13.69 -27.67 -14.19
CA PRO A 58 -13.87 -28.96 -14.86
C PRO A 58 -13.84 -28.92 -16.39
#